data_AF-M0EKP2-F1
#
_entry.id   AF-M0EKP2-F1
#
_cell.length_a   1.000
_cell.length_b   1.000
_cell.length_c   1.000
_cell.angle_alpha   90.00
_cell.angle_beta   90.00
_cell.angle_gamma   90.00
#
_symmetry.space_group_name_H-M   'P 1'
#
loop_
_entity.id
_entity.type
_entity.pdbx_description
1 polymer ?
#
loop_
_entity_poly.entity_id
_entity_poly.type
_entity_poly.pdbx_seq_one_letter_code
_entity_poly.pdbx_strand_id
1 'polypeptide(L)'
;MVSDWEIFDSLVDFFVFSASVGYAVSDRPTVNTYADKEFQGKTDEGTQGEMLWMHFTDKPTYRAVAASIAYQHTSDSSALVEPETQLEVLARYAHAGAMRLDREFGDAANPPRDGLVSFIDKFHEADGTTDNEDILSQIVDSFDSDMMSS
;
A
#
# COMPACT_ATOMS: atom_id res chain seq x y z
N MET A 1 12.04 -13.32 8.23
CA MET A 1 10.56 -13.36 8.21
C MET A 1 9.93 -12.83 6.91
N VAL A 2 10.39 -11.73 6.30
CA VAL A 2 9.96 -11.32 4.92
C VAL A 2 10.91 -11.85 3.83
N SER A 3 12.21 -11.95 4.13
CA SER A 3 13.25 -12.50 3.24
C SER A 3 13.26 -14.02 3.13
N ASP A 4 12.68 -14.73 4.11
CA ASP A 4 12.87 -16.18 4.24
C ASP A 4 11.97 -16.98 3.28
N TRP A 5 11.02 -16.31 2.60
CA TRP A 5 10.03 -16.93 1.73
C TRP A 5 10.10 -16.47 0.27
N GLU A 6 10.99 -15.51 -0.07
CA GLU A 6 11.20 -14.97 -1.43
C GLU A 6 9.92 -14.50 -2.15
N ILE A 7 8.88 -14.08 -1.43
CA ILE A 7 7.60 -13.64 -2.04
C ILE A 7 7.66 -12.17 -2.46
N PHE A 8 8.45 -11.37 -1.76
CA PHE A 8 8.62 -9.95 -2.02
C PHE A 8 10.10 -9.67 -2.31
N ASP A 9 10.37 -8.92 -3.38
CA ASP A 9 11.74 -8.55 -3.76
C ASP A 9 12.30 -7.47 -2.82
N SER A 10 11.43 -6.70 -2.17
CA SER A 10 11.82 -5.68 -1.19
C SER A 10 10.82 -5.50 -0.05
N LEU A 11 11.28 -4.86 1.03
CA LEU A 11 10.42 -4.41 2.12
C LEU A 11 9.36 -3.39 1.65
N VAL A 12 9.67 -2.62 0.61
CA VAL A 12 8.73 -1.66 0.01
C VAL A 12 7.58 -2.41 -0.65
N ASP A 13 7.86 -3.52 -1.34
CA ASP A 13 6.83 -4.32 -2.00
C ASP A 13 5.89 -4.94 -0.95
N PHE A 14 6.45 -5.48 0.15
CA PHE A 14 5.65 -5.98 1.27
C PHE A 14 4.82 -4.88 1.93
N PHE A 15 5.36 -3.67 2.06
CA PHE A 15 4.67 -2.54 2.66
C PHE A 15 3.48 -2.08 1.81
N VAL A 16 3.65 -1.93 0.49
CA VAL A 16 2.57 -1.59 -0.46
C VAL A 16 1.52 -2.70 -0.51
N PHE A 17 1.96 -3.95 -0.55
CA PHE A 17 1.05 -5.09 -0.54
C PHE A 17 0.22 -5.12 0.75
N SER A 18 0.86 -4.99 1.91
CA SER A 18 0.17 -4.95 3.20
C SER A 18 -0.82 -3.79 3.25
N ALA A 19 -0.48 -2.62 2.70
CA ALA A 19 -1.41 -1.51 2.64
C ALA A 19 -2.63 -1.81 1.76
N SER A 20 -2.40 -2.46 0.62
CA SER A 20 -3.48 -2.87 -0.28
C SER A 20 -4.42 -3.89 0.37
N VAL A 21 -3.85 -4.87 1.08
CA VAL A 21 -4.64 -5.82 1.90
C VAL A 21 -5.43 -5.07 2.96
N GLY A 22 -4.78 -4.19 3.71
CA GLY A 22 -5.42 -3.37 4.72
C GLY A 22 -6.61 -2.59 4.17
N TYR A 23 -6.43 -1.96 3.00
CA TYR A 23 -7.48 -1.21 2.33
C TYR A 23 -8.66 -2.09 1.90
N ALA A 24 -8.38 -3.27 1.36
CA ALA A 24 -9.42 -4.18 0.87
C ALA A 24 -10.25 -4.83 1.99
N VAL A 25 -9.66 -5.08 3.15
CA VAL A 25 -10.27 -5.96 4.17
C VAL A 25 -10.49 -5.33 5.54
N SER A 26 -9.96 -4.13 5.79
CA SER A 26 -10.06 -3.47 7.10
C SER A 26 -11.09 -2.36 7.08
N ASP A 27 -11.82 -2.21 8.18
CA ASP A 27 -12.72 -1.09 8.37
C ASP A 27 -11.93 0.17 8.81
N ARG A 28 -12.53 1.36 8.59
CA ARG A 28 -11.92 2.63 8.97
C ARG A 28 -11.54 2.71 10.46
N PRO A 29 -12.34 2.19 11.41
CA PRO A 29 -11.94 2.16 12.82
C PRO A 29 -10.63 1.41 13.06
N THR A 30 -10.45 0.22 12.47
CA THR A 30 -9.21 -0.56 12.62
C THR A 30 -8.01 0.20 12.07
N VAL A 31 -8.15 0.80 10.90
CA VAL A 31 -7.08 1.58 10.24
C VAL A 31 -6.68 2.79 11.09
N ASN A 32 -7.65 3.47 11.70
CA ASN A 32 -7.41 4.65 12.53
C ASN A 32 -6.89 4.33 13.94
N THR A 33 -6.72 3.05 14.30
CA THR A 33 -6.05 2.69 15.57
C THR A 33 -4.55 2.97 15.52
N TYR A 34 -3.98 3.06 14.31
CA TYR A 34 -2.60 3.44 14.11
C TYR A 34 -2.41 4.93 14.43
N ALA A 35 -1.58 5.20 15.43
CA ALA A 35 -1.39 6.55 15.95
C ALA A 35 -0.28 7.29 15.18
N ASP A 36 -0.39 8.62 15.03
CA ASP A 36 0.61 9.43 14.32
C ASP A 36 2.03 9.31 14.91
N LYS A 37 2.15 9.01 16.21
CA LYS A 37 3.42 8.71 16.89
C LYS A 37 4.09 7.40 16.44
N GLU A 38 3.32 6.48 15.86
CA GLU A 38 3.81 5.21 15.30
C GLU A 38 4.30 5.41 13.87
N PHE A 39 3.87 6.49 13.22
CA PHE A 39 4.41 6.94 11.94
C PHE A 39 5.75 7.65 12.14
N GLN A 40 6.85 6.92 11.98
CA GLN A 40 8.20 7.49 12.08
C GLN A 40 8.62 8.33 10.86
N GLY A 41 7.73 8.55 9.89
CA GLY A 41 7.97 9.42 8.75
C GLY A 41 8.02 10.91 9.12
N LYS A 42 7.38 11.31 10.23
CA LYS A 42 7.39 12.69 10.77
C LYS A 42 8.45 12.87 11.87
N THR A 43 9.71 12.55 11.59
CA THR A 43 10.80 12.96 12.50
C THR A 43 11.25 14.37 12.15
N ASP A 44 11.68 15.16 13.14
CA ASP A 44 12.23 16.52 12.95
C ASP A 44 13.43 16.57 11.97
N GLU A 45 13.98 15.40 11.61
CA GLU A 45 15.09 15.23 10.68
C GLU A 45 14.68 14.81 9.25
N GLY A 46 13.40 14.55 8.95
CA GLY A 46 12.88 14.24 7.59
C GLY A 46 13.35 12.92 6.94
N THR A 47 14.47 12.37 7.42
CA THR A 47 15.28 11.40 6.68
C THR A 47 14.60 10.05 6.40
N GLN A 48 13.81 9.50 7.33
CA GLN A 48 13.23 8.15 7.15
C GLN A 48 11.99 8.13 6.25
N GLY A 49 11.10 9.12 6.40
CA GLY A 49 9.94 9.27 5.52
C GLY A 49 10.37 9.59 4.09
N GLU A 50 11.38 10.44 3.93
CA GLU A 50 11.97 10.78 2.63
C GLU A 50 12.65 9.58 1.97
N MET A 51 13.43 8.77 2.70
CA MET A 51 14.05 7.57 2.13
C MET A 51 13.01 6.54 1.66
N LEU A 52 11.93 6.34 2.44
CA LEU A 52 10.84 5.49 2.00
C LEU A 52 10.18 6.06 0.74
N TRP A 53 9.91 7.38 0.74
CA TRP A 53 9.32 8.07 -0.39
C TRP A 53 10.16 7.99 -1.68
N MET A 54 11.47 8.13 -1.58
CA MET A 54 12.38 8.03 -2.73
C MET A 54 12.26 6.65 -3.42
N HIS A 55 12.13 5.57 -2.65
CA HIS A 55 11.90 4.24 -3.21
C HIS A 55 10.49 4.06 -3.82
N PHE A 56 9.52 4.85 -3.37
CA PHE A 56 8.17 4.90 -3.94
C PHE A 56 8.12 5.66 -5.27
N THR A 57 8.83 6.78 -5.37
CA THR A 57 8.83 7.61 -6.58
C THR A 57 9.43 6.92 -7.79
N ASP A 58 10.32 5.95 -7.57
CA ASP A 58 10.96 5.17 -8.65
C ASP A 58 10.00 4.15 -9.30
N LYS A 59 8.82 3.91 -8.71
CA LYS A 59 7.84 2.93 -9.20
C LYS A 59 6.45 3.58 -9.36
N PRO A 60 6.02 3.92 -10.59
CA PRO A 60 4.74 4.58 -10.86
C PRO A 60 3.53 3.89 -10.22
N THR A 61 3.50 2.56 -10.22
CA THR A 61 2.44 1.76 -9.61
C THR A 61 2.32 2.01 -8.10
N TYR A 62 3.44 2.16 -7.38
CA TYR A 62 3.40 2.36 -5.92
C TYR A 62 2.89 3.75 -5.58
N ARG A 63 3.29 4.75 -6.37
CA ARG A 63 2.74 6.10 -6.27
C ARG A 63 1.24 6.14 -6.53
N ALA A 64 0.77 5.46 -7.58
CA ALA A 64 -0.65 5.39 -7.93
C ALA A 64 -1.48 4.73 -6.81
N VAL A 65 -0.98 3.64 -6.22
CA VAL A 65 -1.63 2.97 -5.08
C VAL A 65 -1.68 3.90 -3.86
N ALA A 66 -0.56 4.53 -3.51
CA ALA A 66 -0.50 5.45 -2.36
C ALA A 66 -1.46 6.63 -2.51
N ALA A 67 -1.45 7.30 -3.67
CA ALA A 67 -2.36 8.41 -3.97
C ALA A 67 -3.84 7.98 -3.94
N SER A 68 -4.16 6.83 -4.53
CA SER A 68 -5.54 6.33 -4.59
C SER A 68 -6.09 6.00 -3.21
N ILE A 69 -5.32 5.30 -2.39
CA ILE A 69 -5.72 4.96 -1.02
C ILE A 69 -5.86 6.25 -0.19
N ALA A 70 -4.94 7.20 -0.32
CA ALA A 70 -5.00 8.48 0.38
C ALA A 70 -6.28 9.25 0.03
N TYR A 71 -6.57 9.41 -1.26
CA TYR A 71 -7.79 10.06 -1.75
C TYR A 71 -9.06 9.37 -1.22
N GLN A 72 -9.12 8.04 -1.27
CA GLN A 72 -10.30 7.31 -0.80
C GLN A 72 -10.47 7.38 0.72
N HIS A 73 -9.37 7.51 1.47
CA HIS A 73 -9.40 7.66 2.91
C HIS A 73 -9.88 9.05 3.33
N THR A 74 -9.29 10.10 2.75
CA THR A 74 -9.55 11.50 3.12
C THR A 74 -10.79 12.08 2.43
N SER A 75 -11.15 11.54 1.27
CA SER A 75 -12.09 12.15 0.32
C SER A 75 -11.69 13.57 -0.10
N ASP A 76 -10.39 13.87 -0.04
CA ASP A 76 -9.78 15.15 -0.41
C ASP A 76 -8.83 14.96 -1.59
N SER A 77 -9.07 15.71 -2.68
CA SER A 77 -8.23 15.70 -3.88
C SER A 77 -6.80 16.19 -3.64
N SER A 78 -6.55 17.00 -2.60
CA SER A 78 -5.18 17.40 -2.24
C SER A 78 -4.29 16.20 -1.94
N ALA A 79 -4.87 15.13 -1.36
CA ALA A 79 -4.16 13.90 -1.01
C ALA A 79 -3.59 13.15 -2.23
N LEU A 80 -4.01 13.47 -3.46
CA LEU A 80 -3.44 12.89 -4.68
C LEU A 80 -2.04 13.39 -5.00
N VAL A 81 -1.64 14.53 -4.43
CA VAL A 81 -0.35 15.17 -4.72
C VAL A 81 0.46 15.50 -3.47
N GLU A 82 -0.01 15.13 -2.28
CA GLU A 82 0.67 15.34 -1.00
C GLU A 82 1.38 14.06 -0.51
N PRO A 83 2.71 13.95 -0.69
CA PRO A 83 3.47 12.75 -0.32
C PRO A 83 3.34 12.35 1.14
N GLU A 84 3.35 13.33 2.04
CA GLU A 84 3.25 13.09 3.49
C GLU A 84 1.91 12.45 3.85
N THR A 85 0.82 13.01 3.33
CA THR A 85 -0.54 12.47 3.48
C THR A 85 -0.63 11.07 2.89
N GLN A 86 -0.02 10.84 1.72
CA GLN A 86 0.01 9.53 1.06
C GLN A 86 0.74 8.49 1.90
N LEU A 87 1.93 8.80 2.39
CA LEU A 87 2.73 7.89 3.21
C LEU A 87 2.08 7.60 4.56
N GLU A 88 1.52 8.62 5.21
CA GLU A 88 0.84 8.46 6.50
C GLU A 88 -0.36 7.51 6.36
N VAL A 89 -1.22 7.75 5.37
CA VAL A 89 -2.39 6.90 5.11
C VAL A 89 -1.96 5.50 4.69
N LEU A 90 -0.96 5.39 3.81
CA LEU A 90 -0.45 4.10 3.37
C LEU A 90 0.13 3.30 4.54
N ALA A 91 0.83 3.94 5.48
CA ALA A 91 1.34 3.30 6.69
C ALA A 91 0.21 2.79 7.62
N ARG A 92 -0.86 3.57 7.78
CA ARG A 92 -2.05 3.15 8.56
C ARG A 92 -2.65 1.87 7.99
N TYR A 93 -2.84 1.83 6.67
CA TYR A 93 -3.36 0.63 6.00
C TYR A 93 -2.35 -0.51 6.00
N ALA A 94 -1.05 -0.23 5.84
CA ALA A 94 -0.01 -1.26 5.90
C ALA A 94 0.02 -1.94 7.25
N HIS A 95 -0.11 -1.17 8.34
CA HIS A 95 -0.20 -1.71 9.69
C HIS A 95 -1.43 -2.62 9.85
N ALA A 96 -2.62 -2.15 9.44
CA ALA A 96 -3.85 -2.93 9.52
C ALA A 96 -3.77 -4.23 8.69
N GLY A 97 -3.21 -4.15 7.48
CA GLY A 97 -3.00 -5.31 6.63
C GLY A 97 -1.97 -6.28 7.18
N ALA A 98 -0.86 -5.79 7.73
CA ALA A 98 0.14 -6.63 8.37
C ALA A 98 -0.44 -7.38 9.58
N MET A 99 -1.23 -6.70 10.44
CA MET A 99 -1.95 -7.36 11.54
C MET A 99 -2.91 -8.44 11.04
N ARG A 100 -3.58 -8.18 9.90
CA ARG A 100 -4.49 -9.15 9.29
C ARG A 100 -3.73 -10.38 8.78
N LEU A 101 -2.63 -10.16 8.05
CA LEU A 101 -1.77 -11.21 7.51
C LEU A 101 -1.14 -12.04 8.64
N ASP A 102 -0.65 -11.41 9.70
CA ASP A 102 -0.10 -12.09 10.87
C ASP A 102 -1.15 -12.95 11.58
N ARG A 103 -2.37 -12.44 11.75
CA ARG A 103 -3.48 -13.24 12.30
C ARG A 103 -3.84 -14.43 11.43
N GLU A 104 -3.74 -14.29 10.11
CA GLU A 104 -4.18 -15.32 9.16
C GLU A 104 -3.08 -16.37 8.89
N PHE A 105 -1.81 -15.98 8.94
CA PHE A 105 -0.67 -16.81 8.53
C PHE A 105 0.47 -16.91 9.55
N GLY A 106 0.50 -16.09 10.59
CA GLY A 106 1.59 -16.01 11.57
C GLY A 106 1.73 -17.26 12.46
N ASP A 107 0.62 -17.94 12.74
CA ASP A 107 0.56 -19.16 13.56
C ASP A 107 0.18 -20.42 12.75
N ALA A 108 0.12 -20.32 11.42
CA ALA A 108 -0.32 -21.42 10.57
C ALA A 108 0.71 -22.57 10.54
N ALA A 109 0.23 -23.81 10.72
CA ALA A 109 1.06 -25.03 10.67
C ALA A 109 1.53 -25.41 9.25
N ASN A 110 1.12 -24.67 8.23
CA ASN A 110 1.53 -24.79 6.83
C ASN A 110 2.52 -23.68 6.48
N PRO A 111 3.35 -23.83 5.42
CA PRO A 111 4.27 -22.78 5.02
C PRO A 111 3.48 -21.47 4.81
N PRO A 112 3.81 -20.37 5.50
CA PRO A 112 3.12 -19.08 5.36
C PRO A 112 2.98 -18.62 3.91
N ARG A 113 3.92 -19.07 3.04
CA ARG A 113 3.88 -18.91 1.59
C ARG A 113 2.63 -19.45 0.93
N ASP A 114 2.22 -20.68 1.22
CA ASP A 114 1.10 -21.33 0.53
C ASP A 114 -0.23 -20.67 0.89
N GLY A 115 -0.35 -20.21 2.14
CA GLY A 115 -1.48 -19.42 2.61
C GLY A 115 -1.55 -18.05 1.92
N LEU A 116 -0.41 -17.37 1.81
CA LEU A 116 -0.34 -16.06 1.15
C LEU A 116 -0.62 -16.16 -0.36
N VAL A 117 -0.11 -17.18 -1.04
CA VAL A 117 -0.41 -17.45 -2.46
C VAL A 117 -1.91 -17.71 -2.64
N SER A 118 -2.49 -18.59 -1.81
CA SER A 118 -3.94 -18.87 -1.86
C SER A 118 -4.79 -17.62 -1.59
N PHE A 119 -4.31 -16.72 -0.73
CA PHE A 119 -4.97 -15.45 -0.46
C PHE A 119 -4.94 -14.53 -1.69
N ILE A 120 -3.77 -14.38 -2.33
CA ILE A 120 -3.61 -13.61 -3.56
C ILE A 120 -4.49 -14.18 -4.67
N ASP A 121 -4.47 -15.50 -4.86
CA ASP A 121 -5.28 -16.19 -5.88
C ASP A 121 -6.77 -16.00 -5.66
N LYS A 122 -7.23 -16.01 -4.40
CA LYS A 122 -8.62 -15.73 -4.06
C LYS A 122 -9.05 -14.31 -4.44
N PHE A 123 -8.16 -13.32 -4.32
CA PHE A 123 -8.45 -11.95 -4.78
C PHE A 123 -8.43 -11.86 -6.32
N HIS A 124 -7.55 -12.57 -7.01
CA HIS A 124 -7.59 -12.67 -8.47
C HIS A 124 -8.85 -13.36 -9.00
N GLU A 125 -9.32 -14.43 -8.34
CA GLU A 125 -10.55 -15.14 -8.73
C GLU A 125 -11.81 -14.32 -8.43
N ALA A 126 -11.81 -13.52 -7.36
CA ALA A 126 -12.93 -12.66 -6.98
C ALA A 126 -13.11 -11.45 -7.91
N ASP A 127 -12.01 -10.94 -8.49
CA ASP A 127 -12.06 -9.73 -9.34
C ASP A 127 -12.50 -10.00 -10.78
N GLY A 128 -12.38 -11.24 -11.29
CA GLY A 128 -12.93 -11.64 -12.61
C GLY A 128 -12.57 -10.74 -13.80
N THR A 129 -11.59 -9.85 -13.68
CA THR A 129 -11.34 -8.74 -14.60
C THR A 129 -9.90 -8.78 -15.08
N THR A 130 -9.76 -9.09 -16.37
CA THR A 130 -8.53 -8.96 -17.14
C THR A 130 -8.23 -7.49 -17.50
N ASP A 131 -9.03 -6.54 -17.00
CA ASP A 131 -9.05 -5.12 -17.40
C ASP A 131 -8.34 -4.16 -16.41
N ASN A 132 -7.91 -4.61 -15.23
CA ASN A 132 -7.35 -3.72 -14.20
C ASN A 132 -5.96 -3.13 -14.55
N GLU A 133 -5.17 -3.80 -15.39
CA GLU A 133 -3.91 -3.24 -15.90
C GLU A 133 -4.15 -2.00 -16.78
N ASP A 134 -5.30 -1.92 -17.45
CA ASP A 134 -5.65 -0.83 -18.37
C ASP A 134 -6.09 0.43 -17.60
N ILE A 135 -6.82 0.27 -16.49
CA ILE A 135 -7.30 1.39 -15.66
C ILE A 135 -6.15 2.08 -14.92
N LEU A 136 -5.21 1.32 -14.34
CA LEU A 136 -4.04 1.91 -13.68
C LEU A 136 -3.14 2.64 -14.68
N SER A 137 -2.98 2.08 -15.89
CA SER A 137 -2.25 2.74 -16.98
C SER A 137 -2.94 4.04 -17.42
N GLN A 138 -4.28 4.03 -17.56
CA GLN A 138 -5.07 5.22 -17.87
C GLN A 138 -4.99 6.29 -16.77
N ILE A 139 -4.94 5.91 -15.51
CA ILE A 139 -4.74 6.84 -14.39
C ILE A 139 -3.34 7.47 -14.47
N VAL A 140 -2.29 6.66 -14.68
CA VAL A 140 -0.90 7.18 -14.83
C VAL A 140 -0.80 8.13 -16.02
N ASP A 141 -1.35 7.76 -17.18
CA ASP A 141 -1.34 8.60 -18.39
C ASP A 141 -2.09 9.92 -18.19
N SER A 142 -3.18 9.91 -17.44
CA SER A 142 -3.93 11.13 -17.10
C SER A 142 -3.14 12.06 -16.19
N PHE A 143 -2.39 11.51 -15.23
CA PHE A 143 -1.53 12.29 -14.33
C PHE A 143 -0.34 12.93 -15.06
N ASP A 144 0.30 12.20 -15.97
CA ASP A 144 1.44 12.72 -16.75
C ASP A 144 1.01 13.80 -17.74
N SER A 145 -0.21 13.72 -18.28
CA SER A 145 -0.79 14.73 -19.17
C SER A 145 -1.09 16.06 -18.47
N ASP A 146 -1.58 16.00 -17.23
CA ASP A 146 -1.90 17.20 -16.44
C ASP A 146 -0.63 17.89 -15.90
N MET A 147 0.46 17.15 -15.64
CA MET A 147 1.74 17.76 -15.24
C MET A 147 2.52 18.37 -16.42
N MET A 148 2.28 17.94 -17.66
CA MET A 148 2.92 18.47 -18.88
C MET A 148 2.21 19.71 -19.46
N SER A 149 1.05 20.07 -18.92
CA SER A 149 0.22 21.19 -19.40
C SER A 149 0.21 22.43 -18.48
N SER A 150 1.06 22.45 -17.44
CA SER A 150 1.33 23.60 -16.56
C SER A 150 2.72 24.21 -16.77
#